data_AF-A0A1H9G8Z1-F1
#
_entry.id   AF-A0A1H9G8Z1-F1
#
_cell.length_a   1.000
_cell.length_b   1.000
_cell.length_c   1.000
_cell.angle_alpha   90.00
_cell.angle_beta   90.00
_cell.angle_gamma   90.00
#
_symmetry.space_group_name_H-M   'P 1'
#
loop_
_entity.id
_entity.type
_entity.pdbx_description
1 polymer ?
#
loop_
_entity_poly.entity_id
_entity_poly.type
_entity_poly.pdbx_seq_one_letter_code
_entity_poly.pdbx_strand_id
1 'polypeptide(L)'
;MDKAEKNLAKNTFFLYLMKIISYIYPLFTFPYITRVLGAEKYGIVVFANAIMTYFILVLEFGFLLSATNSCSIYRDNKTKLGHITIGIIQGKLIIALLELVVLFICCTFVSSFSDKKLFFYISFIGAVCNIFLPDYLFRGIEKMSIITYRVIFSKLIYTILIFVFIHDPSDYLFVPIATLGGNLIAVILTWVDIFKKKYIYFVRVSLKDTYKYIIEASPFFLSRIAVSIYTTLNTVLLGMRFSSNEIGVYGTANTMTSMCRQLLSPISDSIYPYMVQKKNYKLVKKILLILEPIIIVGCIILYFIAPWLIVFVCGKEYSNAVPILRCMIPLIIISLPTYLFGYPVLGALGDLRMANLSVMIGAGIHIIGLLILYGIDCLNFVTVPLLTFCTEFIVFSLRFNRVVKLLRQEY
;
A
#
# COMPACT_ATOMS: atom_id res chain seq x y z
N MET A 1 4.28 20.78 -28.60
CA MET A 1 4.74 19.69 -27.73
C MET A 1 5.47 18.64 -28.55
N ASP A 2 6.71 18.36 -28.18
CA ASP A 2 7.50 17.26 -28.76
C ASP A 2 6.87 15.90 -28.41
N LYS A 3 7.19 14.85 -29.17
CA LYS A 3 6.73 13.47 -28.98
C LYS A 3 7.04 12.95 -27.58
N ALA A 4 8.19 13.35 -27.01
CA ALA A 4 8.57 13.02 -25.64
C ALA A 4 7.59 13.62 -24.61
N GLU A 5 7.25 14.90 -24.75
CA GLU A 5 6.31 15.59 -23.86
C GLU A 5 4.90 15.00 -23.94
N LYS A 6 4.45 14.64 -25.14
CA LYS A 6 3.14 13.98 -25.34
C LYS A 6 3.10 12.60 -24.67
N ASN A 7 4.19 11.83 -24.78
CA ASN A 7 4.28 10.51 -24.15
C ASN A 7 4.33 10.61 -22.62
N LEU A 8 5.06 11.59 -22.08
CA LEU A 8 5.10 11.84 -20.64
C LEU A 8 3.71 12.20 -20.10
N ALA A 9 3.04 13.17 -20.71
CA ALA A 9 1.70 13.59 -20.31
C ALA A 9 0.70 12.42 -20.34
N LYS A 10 0.75 11.60 -21.39
CA LYS A 10 -0.09 10.41 -21.53
C LYS A 10 0.18 9.40 -20.40
N ASN A 11 1.44 9.06 -20.14
CA ASN A 11 1.80 8.10 -19.10
C ASN A 11 1.44 8.58 -17.70
N THR A 12 1.65 9.87 -17.42
CA THR A 12 1.23 10.50 -16.17
C THR A 12 -0.28 10.44 -15.99
N PHE A 13 -1.07 10.76 -17.03
CA PHE A 13 -2.52 10.62 -16.99
C PHE A 13 -2.95 9.18 -16.65
N PHE A 14 -2.38 8.18 -17.31
CA PHE A 14 -2.69 6.77 -17.05
C PHE A 14 -2.30 6.34 -15.62
N LEU A 15 -1.19 6.84 -15.09
CA LEU A 15 -0.78 6.59 -13.71
C LEU A 15 -1.78 7.17 -12.71
N TYR A 16 -2.24 8.40 -12.92
CA TYR A 16 -3.28 9.01 -12.08
C TYR A 16 -4.60 8.27 -12.17
N LEU A 17 -5.03 7.93 -13.38
CA LEU A 17 -6.24 7.15 -13.62
C LEU A 17 -6.19 5.82 -12.86
N MET A 18 -5.05 5.11 -12.92
CA MET A 18 -4.84 3.87 -12.18
C MET A 18 -4.98 4.05 -10.67
N LYS A 19 -4.40 5.12 -10.10
CA LYS A 19 -4.51 5.41 -8.66
C LYS A 19 -5.94 5.72 -8.25
N ILE A 20 -6.60 6.62 -8.97
CA ILE A 20 -8.00 7.02 -8.71
C ILE A 20 -8.90 5.78 -8.71
N ILE A 21 -8.76 4.94 -9.72
CA ILE A 21 -9.55 3.72 -9.85
C ILE A 21 -9.27 2.75 -8.70
N SER A 22 -7.99 2.62 -8.30
CA SER A 22 -7.61 1.79 -7.16
C SER A 22 -8.24 2.25 -5.84
N TYR A 23 -8.54 3.54 -5.70
CA TYR A 23 -9.22 4.11 -4.53
C TYR A 23 -10.74 4.03 -4.61
N ILE A 24 -11.31 4.16 -5.81
CA ILE A 24 -12.76 4.14 -6.02
C ILE A 24 -13.35 2.73 -5.78
N TYR A 25 -12.70 1.67 -6.27
CA TYR A 25 -13.24 0.32 -6.15
C TYR A 25 -13.51 -0.14 -4.70
N PRO A 26 -12.58 0.08 -3.75
CA PRO A 26 -12.84 -0.19 -2.34
C PRO A 26 -14.06 0.55 -1.77
N LEU A 27 -14.44 1.73 -2.29
CA LEU A 27 -15.63 2.46 -1.81
C LEU A 27 -16.93 1.72 -2.11
N PHE A 28 -16.94 0.84 -3.12
CA PHE A 28 -18.10 0.01 -3.43
C PHE A 28 -18.07 -1.33 -2.68
N THR A 29 -16.90 -1.98 -2.65
CA THR A 29 -16.80 -3.32 -2.06
C THR A 29 -16.77 -3.30 -0.54
N PHE A 30 -16.14 -2.29 0.08
CA PHE A 30 -16.04 -2.22 1.54
C PHE A 30 -17.39 -2.12 2.26
N PRO A 31 -18.33 -1.25 1.85
CA PRO A 31 -19.66 -1.17 2.49
C PRO A 31 -20.49 -2.44 2.31
N TYR A 32 -20.27 -3.19 1.23
CA TYR A 32 -20.95 -4.44 0.97
C TYR A 32 -20.39 -5.59 1.80
N ILE A 33 -19.06 -5.77 1.76
CA ILE A 33 -18.35 -6.83 2.48
C ILE A 33 -18.58 -6.72 3.98
N THR A 34 -18.49 -5.52 4.56
CA THR A 34 -18.71 -5.33 6.01
C THR A 34 -20.12 -5.71 6.42
N ARG A 35 -21.14 -5.28 5.66
CA ARG A 35 -22.53 -5.61 5.96
C ARG A 35 -22.87 -7.09 5.85
N VAL A 36 -22.33 -7.76 4.84
CA VAL A 36 -22.66 -9.16 4.57
C VAL A 36 -21.86 -10.08 5.50
N LEU A 37 -20.57 -9.80 5.73
CA LEU A 37 -19.73 -10.67 6.53
C LEU A 37 -19.89 -10.47 8.03
N GLY A 38 -20.35 -9.30 8.48
CA GLY A 38 -20.36 -8.94 9.89
C GLY A 38 -18.95 -8.76 10.47
N ALA A 39 -18.87 -8.31 11.72
CA ALA A 39 -17.59 -7.91 12.31
C ALA A 39 -16.66 -9.11 12.54
N GLU A 40 -17.19 -10.27 12.93
CA GLU A 40 -16.38 -11.46 13.17
C GLU A 40 -15.63 -11.95 11.91
N LYS A 41 -16.34 -12.20 10.81
CA LYS A 41 -15.73 -12.73 9.58
C LYS A 41 -14.94 -11.66 8.84
N TYR A 42 -15.40 -10.41 8.86
CA TYR A 42 -14.59 -9.31 8.33
C TYR A 42 -13.29 -9.13 9.12
N GLY A 43 -13.28 -9.36 10.43
CA GLY A 43 -12.05 -9.33 11.22
C GLY A 43 -11.03 -10.41 10.85
N ILE A 44 -11.51 -11.59 10.42
CA ILE A 44 -10.65 -12.61 9.81
C ILE A 44 -9.99 -12.06 8.54
N VAL A 45 -10.78 -11.43 7.66
CA VAL A 45 -10.30 -10.82 6.41
C VAL A 45 -9.26 -9.74 6.70
N VAL A 46 -9.54 -8.84 7.65
CA VAL A 46 -8.64 -7.75 8.05
C VAL A 46 -7.31 -8.29 8.57
N PHE A 47 -7.36 -9.23 9.52
CA PHE A 47 -6.16 -9.82 10.10
C PHE A 47 -5.32 -10.55 9.05
N ALA A 48 -5.97 -11.40 8.24
CA ALA A 48 -5.27 -12.18 7.23
C ALA A 48 -4.67 -11.27 6.15
N ASN A 49 -5.37 -10.23 5.68
CA ASN A 49 -4.83 -9.27 4.73
C ASN A 49 -3.65 -8.47 5.30
N ALA A 50 -3.67 -8.11 6.59
CA ALA A 50 -2.55 -7.44 7.24
C ALA A 50 -1.29 -8.32 7.25
N ILE A 51 -1.44 -9.61 7.55
CA ILE A 51 -0.34 -10.57 7.50
C ILE A 51 0.12 -10.78 6.05
N MET A 52 -0.81 -11.00 5.12
CA MET A 52 -0.51 -11.21 3.70
C MET A 52 0.18 -10.00 3.06
N THR A 53 -0.04 -8.79 3.58
CA THR A 53 0.69 -7.59 3.16
C THR A 53 2.19 -7.75 3.39
N TYR A 54 2.63 -8.39 4.48
CA TYR A 54 4.04 -8.66 4.73
C TYR A 54 4.61 -9.70 3.76
N PHE A 55 3.87 -10.79 3.49
CA PHE A 55 4.24 -11.76 2.45
C PHE A 55 4.40 -11.06 1.08
N ILE A 56 3.43 -10.23 0.69
CA ILE A 56 3.51 -9.47 -0.57
C ILE A 56 4.71 -8.50 -0.58
N LEU A 57 5.03 -7.85 0.54
CA LEU A 57 6.19 -6.96 0.64
C LEU A 57 7.52 -7.71 0.43
N VAL A 58 7.61 -8.93 0.96
CA VAL A 58 8.79 -9.80 0.80
C VAL A 58 8.86 -10.35 -0.62
N LEU A 59 7.76 -10.82 -1.21
CA LEU A 59 7.70 -11.21 -2.64
C LEU A 59 8.10 -10.09 -3.59
N GLU A 60 7.68 -8.85 -3.31
CA GLU A 60 8.04 -7.70 -4.14
C GLU A 60 9.50 -7.27 -3.97
N PHE A 61 10.15 -7.59 -2.84
CA PHE A 61 11.58 -7.42 -2.50
C PHE A 61 12.27 -6.14 -3.02
N GLY A 62 11.52 -5.04 -3.23
CA GLY A 62 12.05 -3.83 -3.86
C GLY A 62 12.27 -3.90 -5.39
N PHE A 63 11.96 -5.03 -6.05
CA PHE A 63 12.13 -5.25 -7.48
C PHE A 63 11.44 -4.18 -8.33
N LEU A 64 10.27 -3.69 -7.93
CA LEU A 64 9.55 -2.68 -8.68
C LEU A 64 10.40 -1.43 -8.95
N LEU A 65 11.24 -0.98 -8.02
CA LEU A 65 12.08 0.20 -8.19
C LEU A 65 13.35 -0.12 -8.97
N SER A 66 14.10 -1.13 -8.52
CA SER A 66 15.36 -1.54 -9.16
C SER A 66 15.16 -1.95 -10.63
N ALA A 67 14.17 -2.77 -10.90
CA ALA A 67 13.91 -3.28 -12.25
C ALA A 67 13.32 -2.24 -13.20
N THR A 68 12.52 -1.29 -12.69
CA THR A 68 12.03 -0.19 -13.53
C THR A 68 13.20 0.62 -14.08
N ASN A 69 14.21 0.89 -13.24
CA ASN A 69 15.43 1.57 -13.67
C ASN A 69 16.16 0.77 -14.76
N SER A 70 16.47 -0.50 -14.49
CA SER A 70 17.15 -1.38 -15.46
C SER A 70 16.37 -1.52 -16.78
N CYS A 71 15.05 -1.67 -16.74
CA CYS A 71 14.23 -1.73 -17.95
C CYS A 71 14.21 -0.40 -18.72
N SER A 72 14.32 0.74 -18.05
CA SER A 72 14.38 2.05 -18.73
C SER A 72 15.69 2.26 -19.49
N ILE A 73 16.82 1.83 -18.91
CA ILE A 73 18.15 1.88 -19.53
C ILE A 73 18.19 1.00 -20.79
N TYR A 74 17.61 -0.20 -20.71
CA TYR A 74 17.61 -1.17 -21.81
C TYR A 74 16.30 -1.20 -22.60
N ARG A 75 15.54 -0.09 -22.64
CA ARG A 75 14.17 -0.03 -23.18
C ARG A 75 14.02 -0.51 -24.64
N ASP A 76 15.07 -0.38 -25.43
CA ASP A 76 15.07 -0.78 -26.84
C ASP A 76 15.68 -2.18 -27.07
N ASN A 77 16.26 -2.81 -26.04
CA ASN A 77 16.89 -4.13 -26.13
C ASN A 77 15.97 -5.22 -25.56
N LYS A 78 15.15 -5.81 -26.43
CA LYS A 78 14.17 -6.86 -26.08
C LYS A 78 14.78 -8.10 -25.42
N THR A 79 16.01 -8.47 -25.80
CA THR A 79 16.74 -9.60 -25.21
C THR A 79 17.12 -9.30 -23.78
N LYS A 80 17.64 -8.09 -23.50
CA LYS A 80 17.97 -7.65 -22.14
C LYS A 80 16.71 -7.46 -21.28
N LEU A 81 15.64 -6.90 -21.84
CA LEU A 81 14.35 -6.81 -21.14
C LEU A 81 13.80 -8.18 -20.76
N GLY A 82 13.94 -9.18 -21.64
CA GLY A 82 13.60 -10.56 -21.35
C GLY A 82 14.45 -11.17 -20.25
N HIS A 83 15.77 -10.93 -20.28
CA HIS A 83 16.68 -11.38 -19.23
C HIS A 83 16.32 -10.81 -17.86
N ILE A 84 16.03 -9.50 -17.78
CA ILE A 84 15.62 -8.83 -16.55
C ILE A 84 14.27 -9.41 -16.06
N THR A 85 13.28 -9.48 -16.95
CA THR A 85 11.93 -9.93 -16.60
C THR A 85 11.92 -11.37 -16.09
N ILE A 86 12.59 -12.27 -16.80
CA ILE A 86 12.65 -13.70 -16.43
C ILE A 86 13.48 -13.88 -15.16
N GLY A 87 14.61 -13.17 -15.02
CA GLY A 87 15.45 -13.24 -13.82
C GLY A 87 14.70 -12.79 -12.57
N ILE A 88 13.91 -11.72 -12.65
CA ILE A 88 13.09 -11.25 -11.53
C ILE A 88 11.96 -12.22 -11.22
N ILE A 89 11.25 -12.74 -12.23
CA ILE A 89 10.21 -13.75 -12.00
C ILE A 89 10.82 -14.98 -11.32
N GLN A 90 11.99 -15.44 -11.77
CA GLN A 90 12.72 -16.54 -11.14
C GLN A 90 13.09 -16.21 -9.69
N GLY A 91 13.61 -15.00 -9.42
CA GLY A 91 13.94 -14.56 -8.07
C GLY A 91 12.72 -14.52 -7.14
N LYS A 92 11.61 -13.94 -7.61
CA LYS A 92 10.34 -13.93 -6.89
C LYS A 92 9.78 -15.33 -6.62
N LEU A 93 9.92 -16.26 -7.56
CA LEU A 93 9.53 -17.67 -7.35
C LEU A 93 10.38 -18.36 -6.28
N ILE A 94 11.69 -18.09 -6.24
CA ILE A 94 12.57 -18.61 -5.17
C ILE A 94 12.13 -18.07 -3.81
N ILE A 95 11.84 -16.76 -3.72
CA ILE A 95 11.34 -16.13 -2.48
C ILE A 95 9.98 -16.72 -2.10
N ALA A 96 9.08 -16.93 -3.06
CA ALA A 96 7.77 -17.54 -2.82
C ALA A 96 7.88 -18.97 -2.26
N LEU A 97 8.84 -19.77 -2.72
CA LEU A 97 9.07 -21.10 -2.15
C LEU A 97 9.51 -21.03 -0.69
N LEU A 98 10.38 -20.07 -0.33
CA LEU A 98 10.78 -19.85 1.06
C LEU A 98 9.60 -19.37 1.91
N GLU A 99 8.82 -18.43 1.40
CA GLU A 99 7.62 -17.92 2.09
C GLU A 99 6.55 -18.99 2.27
N LEU A 100 6.39 -19.92 1.32
CA LEU A 100 5.44 -21.02 1.46
C LEU A 100 5.79 -21.92 2.66
N VAL A 101 7.08 -22.17 2.89
CA VAL A 101 7.54 -22.90 4.08
C VAL A 101 7.22 -22.13 5.35
N VAL A 102 7.49 -20.82 5.38
CA VAL A 102 7.15 -19.96 6.52
C VAL A 102 5.65 -19.97 6.78
N LEU A 103 4.83 -19.83 5.73
CA LEU A 103 3.38 -19.85 5.85
C LEU A 103 2.86 -21.19 6.38
N PHE A 104 3.43 -22.30 5.90
CA PHE A 104 3.09 -23.64 6.37
C PHE A 104 3.42 -23.80 7.87
N ILE A 105 4.58 -23.34 8.31
CA ILE A 105 4.98 -23.33 9.73
C ILE A 105 4.00 -22.49 10.54
N CYS A 106 3.71 -21.24 10.12
CA CYS A 106 2.75 -20.38 10.81
C CYS A 106 1.37 -21.02 10.91
N CYS A 107 0.85 -21.59 9.82
CA CYS A 107 -0.44 -22.27 9.79
C CYS A 107 -0.48 -23.54 10.65
N THR A 108 0.67 -24.16 10.95
CA THR A 108 0.72 -25.40 11.74
C THR A 108 0.92 -25.11 13.22
N PHE A 109 1.78 -24.15 13.57
CA PHE A 109 2.22 -23.92 14.95
C PHE A 109 1.63 -22.69 15.62
N VAL A 110 1.02 -21.76 14.87
CA VAL A 110 0.45 -20.52 15.45
C VAL A 110 -1.07 -20.64 15.48
N SER A 111 -1.65 -20.66 16.68
CA SER A 111 -3.10 -20.79 16.90
C SER A 111 -3.91 -19.70 16.19
N SER A 112 -3.42 -18.46 16.13
CA SER A 112 -4.11 -17.37 15.41
C SER A 112 -4.30 -17.64 13.91
N PHE A 113 -3.57 -18.59 13.33
CA PHE A 113 -3.66 -19.00 11.92
C PHE A 113 -4.47 -20.29 11.73
N SER A 114 -4.63 -21.11 12.78
CA SER A 114 -5.09 -22.50 12.63
C SER A 114 -6.49 -22.63 12.06
N ASP A 115 -7.37 -21.71 12.41
CA ASP A 115 -8.78 -21.76 12.00
C ASP A 115 -9.00 -21.03 10.66
N LYS A 116 -7.93 -20.44 10.12
CA LYS A 116 -7.95 -19.53 8.96
C LYS A 116 -7.02 -20.00 7.84
N LYS A 117 -6.44 -21.20 7.95
CA LYS A 117 -5.40 -21.74 7.03
C LYS A 117 -5.80 -21.64 5.57
N LEU A 118 -7.05 -22.01 5.24
CA LEU A 118 -7.53 -22.00 3.86
C LEU A 118 -7.55 -20.58 3.28
N PHE A 119 -7.95 -19.58 4.06
CA PHE A 119 -7.90 -18.18 3.65
C PHE A 119 -6.46 -17.75 3.32
N PHE A 120 -5.52 -18.10 4.19
CA PHE A 120 -4.10 -17.80 4.01
C PHE A 120 -3.53 -18.46 2.75
N TYR A 121 -3.78 -19.75 2.53
CA TYR A 121 -3.28 -20.44 1.33
C TYR A 121 -3.85 -19.86 0.04
N ILE A 122 -5.16 -19.58 -0.02
CA ILE A 122 -5.78 -18.95 -1.22
C ILE A 122 -5.19 -17.54 -1.44
N SER A 123 -5.05 -16.76 -0.38
CA SER A 123 -4.45 -15.41 -0.46
C SER A 123 -3.00 -15.47 -0.95
N PHE A 124 -2.23 -16.46 -0.48
CA PHE A 124 -0.85 -16.68 -0.89
C PHE A 124 -0.74 -17.09 -2.36
N ILE A 125 -1.62 -17.99 -2.84
CA ILE A 125 -1.70 -18.30 -4.27
C ILE A 125 -2.00 -17.03 -5.08
N GLY A 126 -2.92 -16.19 -4.61
CA GLY A 126 -3.21 -14.88 -5.21
C GLY A 126 -1.99 -13.95 -5.26
N ALA A 127 -1.16 -13.95 -4.21
CA ALA A 127 0.09 -13.20 -4.15
C ALA A 127 1.16 -13.77 -5.10
N VAL A 128 1.28 -15.10 -5.20
CA VAL A 128 2.15 -15.78 -6.16
C VAL A 128 1.74 -15.49 -7.60
N CYS A 129 0.44 -15.40 -7.90
CA CYS A 129 -0.03 -14.97 -9.22
C CYS A 129 0.49 -13.58 -9.61
N ASN A 130 0.64 -12.66 -8.65
CA ASN A 130 1.19 -11.32 -8.92
C ASN A 130 2.67 -11.32 -9.34
N ILE A 131 3.43 -12.40 -9.07
CA ILE A 131 4.81 -12.54 -9.55
C ILE A 131 4.88 -12.42 -11.08
N PHE A 132 3.86 -12.92 -11.76
CA PHE A 132 3.76 -12.92 -13.21
C PHE A 132 3.25 -11.59 -13.78
N LEU A 133 3.16 -10.54 -12.97
CA LEU A 133 2.80 -9.18 -13.39
C LEU A 133 4.06 -8.29 -13.41
N PRO A 134 4.80 -8.22 -14.53
CA PRO A 134 6.01 -7.40 -14.65
C PRO A 134 5.67 -5.91 -14.82
N ASP A 135 5.05 -5.30 -13.81
CA ASP A 135 4.72 -3.87 -13.85
C ASP A 135 5.97 -2.99 -14.03
N TYR A 136 7.12 -3.43 -13.50
CA TYR A 136 8.42 -2.78 -13.70
C TYR A 136 8.83 -2.70 -15.18
N LEU A 137 8.50 -3.72 -15.99
CA LEU A 137 8.80 -3.73 -17.42
C LEU A 137 8.04 -2.60 -18.09
N PHE A 138 6.71 -2.57 -17.94
CA PHE A 138 5.86 -1.56 -18.58
C PHE A 138 6.13 -0.16 -18.08
N ARG A 139 6.51 0.01 -16.81
CA ARG A 139 6.97 1.30 -16.28
C ARG A 139 8.28 1.73 -16.95
N GLY A 140 9.25 0.83 -17.06
CA GLY A 140 10.56 1.13 -17.66
C GLY A 140 10.48 1.48 -19.14
N ILE A 141 9.59 0.82 -19.91
CA ILE A 141 9.37 1.14 -21.33
C ILE A 141 8.27 2.17 -21.59
N GLU A 142 7.78 2.85 -20.55
CA GLU A 142 6.78 3.93 -20.62
C GLU A 142 5.46 3.52 -21.29
N LYS A 143 4.94 2.34 -20.93
CA LYS A 143 3.65 1.80 -21.37
C LYS A 143 2.64 1.73 -20.22
N MET A 144 2.46 2.84 -19.50
CA MET A 144 1.58 2.90 -18.32
C MET A 144 0.13 2.50 -18.63
N SER A 145 -0.36 2.81 -19.84
CA SER A 145 -1.71 2.42 -20.27
C SER A 145 -2.01 0.92 -20.09
N ILE A 146 -1.02 0.05 -20.32
CA ILE A 146 -1.20 -1.40 -20.18
C ILE A 146 -1.46 -1.77 -18.72
N ILE A 147 -0.69 -1.19 -17.81
CA ILE A 147 -0.87 -1.38 -16.37
C ILE A 147 -2.24 -0.86 -15.94
N THR A 148 -2.61 0.36 -16.39
CA THR A 148 -3.89 0.98 -16.02
C THR A 148 -5.07 0.13 -16.48
N TYR A 149 -5.13 -0.29 -17.74
CA TYR A 149 -6.24 -1.13 -18.21
C TYR A 149 -6.32 -2.45 -17.45
N ARG A 150 -5.18 -3.10 -17.18
CA ARG A 150 -5.15 -4.33 -16.38
C ARG A 150 -5.70 -4.12 -14.97
N VAL A 151 -5.31 -3.04 -14.28
CA VAL A 151 -5.83 -2.72 -12.94
C VAL A 151 -7.33 -2.47 -12.98
N ILE A 152 -7.82 -1.75 -14.01
CA ILE A 152 -9.26 -1.51 -14.21
C ILE A 152 -10.01 -2.84 -14.33
N PHE A 153 -9.59 -3.71 -15.24
CA PHE A 153 -10.26 -5.00 -15.48
C PHE A 153 -10.16 -5.91 -14.26
N SER A 154 -8.98 -6.03 -13.66
CA SER A 154 -8.74 -6.85 -12.47
C SER A 154 -9.66 -6.43 -11.32
N LYS A 155 -9.77 -5.13 -11.07
CA LYS A 155 -10.65 -4.60 -10.03
C LYS A 155 -12.13 -4.72 -10.37
N LEU A 156 -12.50 -4.57 -11.64
CA LEU A 156 -13.86 -4.81 -12.09
C LEU A 156 -14.29 -6.25 -11.82
N ILE A 157 -13.46 -7.22 -12.22
CA ILE A 157 -13.74 -8.64 -11.97
C ILE A 157 -13.77 -8.92 -10.47
N TYR A 158 -12.80 -8.43 -9.70
CA TYR A 158 -12.82 -8.56 -8.25
C TYR A 158 -14.16 -8.08 -7.68
N THR A 159 -14.60 -6.87 -8.04
CA THR A 159 -15.85 -6.29 -7.56
C THR A 159 -17.08 -7.10 -8.00
N ILE A 160 -17.14 -7.57 -9.25
CA ILE A 160 -18.22 -8.43 -9.72
C ILE A 160 -18.26 -9.74 -8.91
N LEU A 161 -17.12 -10.39 -8.71
CA LEU A 161 -17.03 -11.64 -7.95
C LEU A 161 -17.47 -11.44 -6.49
N ILE A 162 -17.11 -10.31 -5.87
CA ILE A 162 -17.58 -9.97 -4.51
C ILE A 162 -19.11 -9.88 -4.46
N PHE A 163 -19.73 -9.12 -5.36
CA PHE A 163 -21.19 -8.94 -5.35
C PHE A 163 -21.97 -10.20 -5.76
N VAL A 164 -21.38 -11.07 -6.59
CA VAL A 164 -22.05 -12.28 -7.09
C VAL A 164 -21.89 -13.49 -6.18
N PHE A 165 -20.79 -13.58 -5.41
CA PHE A 165 -20.49 -14.79 -4.62
C PHE A 165 -20.55 -14.60 -3.11
N ILE A 166 -20.56 -13.36 -2.60
CA ILE A 166 -20.62 -13.10 -1.15
C ILE A 166 -22.03 -12.66 -0.79
N HIS A 167 -22.78 -13.53 -0.14
CA HIS A 167 -24.15 -13.24 0.32
C HIS A 167 -24.38 -13.59 1.80
N ASP A 168 -23.48 -14.39 2.40
CA ASP A 168 -23.54 -14.81 3.80
C ASP A 168 -22.16 -14.67 4.49
N PRO A 169 -22.09 -14.51 5.83
CA PRO A 169 -20.81 -14.51 6.56
C PRO A 169 -19.89 -15.71 6.28
N SER A 170 -20.45 -16.88 5.98
CA SER A 170 -19.67 -18.08 5.63
C SER A 170 -18.90 -17.93 4.31
N ASP A 171 -19.30 -16.99 3.44
CA ASP A 171 -18.67 -16.72 2.14
C ASP A 171 -17.35 -15.92 2.24
N TYR A 172 -16.81 -15.66 3.43
CA TYR A 172 -15.60 -14.85 3.61
C TYR A 172 -14.37 -15.37 2.82
N LEU A 173 -14.32 -16.67 2.50
CA LEU A 173 -13.29 -17.26 1.64
C LEU A 173 -13.36 -16.78 0.19
N PHE A 174 -14.50 -16.28 -0.28
CA PHE A 174 -14.62 -15.69 -1.60
C PHE A 174 -13.87 -14.36 -1.74
N VAL A 175 -13.51 -13.68 -0.64
CA VAL A 175 -12.70 -12.45 -0.70
C VAL A 175 -11.32 -12.71 -1.34
N PRO A 176 -10.50 -13.66 -0.85
CA PRO A 176 -9.23 -13.98 -1.49
C PRO A 176 -9.40 -14.73 -2.83
N ILE A 177 -10.48 -15.49 -3.03
CA ILE A 177 -10.79 -16.11 -4.33
C ILE A 177 -11.08 -15.04 -5.39
N ALA A 178 -11.88 -14.02 -5.06
CA ALA A 178 -12.15 -12.89 -5.94
C ALA A 178 -10.87 -12.12 -6.29
N THR A 179 -9.98 -11.97 -5.30
CA THR A 179 -8.66 -11.34 -5.49
C THR A 179 -7.81 -12.17 -6.46
N LEU A 180 -7.76 -13.49 -6.26
CA LEU A 180 -7.08 -14.42 -7.15
C LEU A 180 -7.65 -14.35 -8.57
N GLY A 181 -8.97 -14.37 -8.73
CA GLY A 181 -9.64 -14.27 -10.04
C GLY A 181 -9.28 -12.98 -10.78
N GLY A 182 -9.30 -11.84 -10.07
CA GLY A 182 -8.84 -10.56 -10.61
C GLY A 182 -7.37 -10.58 -11.03
N ASN A 183 -6.49 -11.21 -10.24
CA ASN A 183 -5.06 -11.31 -10.54
C ASN A 183 -4.80 -12.22 -11.75
N LEU A 184 -5.49 -13.37 -11.83
CA LEU A 184 -5.35 -14.31 -12.95
C LEU A 184 -5.69 -13.64 -14.29
N ILE A 185 -6.77 -12.87 -14.34
CA ILE A 185 -7.14 -12.15 -15.57
C ILE A 185 -6.11 -11.07 -15.88
N ALA A 186 -5.59 -10.36 -14.86
CA ALA A 186 -4.50 -9.42 -15.07
C ALA A 186 -3.26 -10.12 -15.66
N VAL A 187 -2.91 -11.32 -15.18
CA VAL A 187 -1.78 -12.11 -15.70
C VAL A 187 -2.02 -12.49 -17.15
N ILE A 188 -3.20 -13.04 -17.47
CA ILE A 188 -3.57 -13.42 -18.84
C ILE A 188 -3.44 -12.22 -19.79
N LEU A 189 -4.08 -11.10 -19.45
CA LEU A 189 -4.02 -9.87 -20.27
C LEU A 189 -2.57 -9.37 -20.45
N THR A 190 -1.76 -9.44 -19.40
CA THR A 190 -0.36 -9.03 -19.44
C THR A 190 0.45 -9.83 -20.44
N TRP A 191 0.40 -11.16 -20.33
CA TRP A 191 1.23 -12.02 -21.15
C TRP A 191 0.74 -12.05 -22.60
N VAL A 192 -0.57 -11.96 -22.84
CA VAL A 192 -1.11 -11.75 -24.19
C VAL A 192 -0.51 -10.50 -24.84
N ASP A 193 -0.44 -9.38 -24.11
CA ASP A 193 0.19 -8.15 -24.60
C ASP A 193 1.70 -8.31 -24.85
N ILE A 194 2.42 -8.99 -23.93
CA ILE A 194 3.85 -9.28 -24.07
C ILE A 194 4.16 -10.08 -25.34
N PHE A 195 3.40 -11.15 -25.58
CA PHE A 195 3.59 -12.01 -26.75
C PHE A 195 3.19 -11.31 -28.05
N LYS A 196 1.99 -10.71 -28.11
CA LYS A 196 1.49 -10.06 -29.34
C LYS A 196 2.35 -8.89 -29.78
N LYS A 197 2.80 -8.06 -28.83
CA LYS A 197 3.60 -6.85 -29.14
C LYS A 197 5.10 -7.11 -29.08
N LYS A 198 5.51 -8.35 -28.78
CA LYS A 198 6.92 -8.79 -28.67
C LYS A 198 7.74 -7.84 -27.81
N TYR A 199 7.29 -7.56 -26.59
CA TYR A 199 7.99 -6.63 -25.69
C TYR A 199 9.33 -7.18 -25.20
N ILE A 200 9.45 -8.50 -25.09
CA ILE A 200 10.67 -9.19 -24.67
C ILE A 200 10.94 -10.41 -25.55
N TYR A 201 12.20 -10.86 -25.56
CA TYR A 201 12.55 -12.19 -26.05
C TYR A 201 12.89 -13.10 -24.88
N PHE A 202 12.36 -14.33 -24.91
CA PHE A 202 12.62 -15.29 -23.86
C PHE A 202 14.07 -15.76 -23.93
N VAL A 203 14.78 -15.59 -22.81
CA VAL A 203 16.16 -15.99 -22.67
C VAL A 203 16.32 -16.76 -21.37
N ARG A 204 17.24 -17.73 -21.38
CA ARG A 204 17.60 -18.45 -20.17
C ARG A 204 18.37 -17.52 -19.25
N VAL A 205 17.98 -17.48 -17.98
CA VAL A 205 18.65 -16.72 -16.93
C VAL A 205 19.28 -17.69 -15.96
N SER A 206 20.53 -17.44 -15.59
CA SER A 206 21.25 -18.27 -14.62
C SER A 206 20.85 -17.90 -13.19
N LEU A 207 20.93 -18.86 -12.25
CA LEU A 207 20.69 -18.56 -10.83
C LEU A 207 21.65 -17.50 -10.29
N LYS A 208 22.87 -17.43 -10.83
CA LYS A 208 23.87 -16.40 -10.49
C LYS A 208 23.38 -15.01 -10.86
N ASP A 209 22.73 -14.84 -12.01
CA ASP A 209 22.21 -13.53 -12.44
C ASP A 209 20.93 -13.17 -11.69
N THR A 210 20.08 -14.15 -11.40
CA THR A 210 18.91 -13.96 -10.52
C THR A 210 19.32 -13.49 -9.13
N TYR A 211 20.39 -14.07 -8.56
CA TYR A 211 20.95 -13.62 -7.29
C TYR A 211 21.43 -12.16 -7.34
N LYS A 212 22.04 -11.71 -8.45
CA LYS A 212 22.41 -10.30 -8.63
C LYS A 212 21.18 -9.39 -8.58
N TYR A 213 20.10 -9.75 -9.27
CA TYR A 213 18.86 -8.96 -9.23
C TYR A 213 18.27 -8.86 -7.82
N ILE A 214 18.34 -9.92 -7.02
CA ILE A 214 17.92 -9.91 -5.61
C ILE A 214 18.78 -8.93 -4.79
N ILE A 215 20.10 -9.01 -4.93
CA ILE A 215 21.02 -8.11 -4.21
C ILE A 215 20.77 -6.65 -4.60
N GLU A 216 20.66 -6.35 -5.89
CA GLU A 216 20.41 -5.00 -6.40
C GLU A 216 19.08 -4.42 -5.89
N ALA A 217 18.08 -5.27 -5.62
CA ALA A 217 16.79 -4.84 -5.09
C ALA A 217 16.77 -4.66 -3.56
N SER A 218 17.70 -5.29 -2.83
CA SER A 218 17.72 -5.33 -1.36
C SER A 218 17.69 -3.97 -0.64
N PRO A 219 18.35 -2.88 -1.11
CA PRO A 219 18.28 -1.59 -0.42
C PRO A 219 16.88 -0.97 -0.47
N PHE A 220 16.15 -1.22 -1.57
CA PHE A 220 14.78 -0.73 -1.76
C PHE A 220 13.77 -1.50 -0.90
N PHE A 221 14.04 -2.78 -0.64
CA PHE A 221 13.23 -3.62 0.24
C PHE A 221 13.22 -3.08 1.67
N LEU A 222 14.39 -2.79 2.24
CA LEU A 222 14.52 -2.30 3.62
C LEU A 222 13.74 -1.00 3.83
N SER A 223 13.81 -0.09 2.85
CA SER A 223 13.07 1.17 2.87
C SER A 223 11.54 0.99 2.85
N ARG A 224 11.04 -0.03 2.13
CA ARG A 224 9.59 -0.32 2.07
C ARG A 224 9.07 -1.00 3.33
N ILE A 225 9.83 -1.93 3.90
CA ILE A 225 9.47 -2.55 5.18
C ILE A 225 9.33 -1.50 6.28
N ALA A 226 10.22 -0.50 6.33
CA ALA A 226 10.18 0.54 7.33
C ALA A 226 8.80 1.24 7.42
N VAL A 227 8.17 1.55 6.27
CA VAL A 227 6.85 2.19 6.22
C VAL A 227 5.74 1.26 6.72
N SER A 228 5.85 -0.04 6.48
CA SER A 228 4.83 -1.03 6.88
C SER A 228 4.71 -1.18 8.40
N ILE A 229 5.79 -0.89 9.14
CA ILE A 229 5.88 -1.07 10.60
C ILE A 229 4.84 -0.24 11.35
N TYR A 230 4.64 1.03 11.00
CA TYR A 230 3.67 1.88 11.72
C TYR A 230 2.31 1.99 11.04
N THR A 231 2.08 1.20 9.99
CA THR A 231 0.81 1.19 9.25
C THR A 231 0.09 -0.16 9.37
N THR A 232 0.80 -1.26 9.13
CA THR A 232 0.20 -2.61 9.02
C THR A 232 0.45 -3.46 10.26
N LEU A 233 1.60 -3.30 10.93
CA LEU A 233 1.97 -4.10 12.11
C LEU A 233 0.93 -4.00 13.23
N ASN A 234 0.32 -2.81 13.37
CA ASN A 234 -0.74 -2.54 14.35
C ASN A 234 -1.89 -3.53 14.23
N THR A 235 -2.34 -3.80 12.99
CA THR A 235 -3.43 -4.75 12.75
C THR A 235 -3.01 -6.18 13.07
N VAL A 236 -1.75 -6.54 12.80
CA VAL A 236 -1.21 -7.87 13.10
C VAL A 236 -1.12 -8.10 14.61
N LEU A 237 -0.51 -7.17 15.36
CA LEU A 237 -0.34 -7.31 16.81
C LEU A 237 -1.68 -7.30 17.54
N LEU A 238 -2.59 -6.40 17.15
CA LEU A 238 -3.94 -6.41 17.70
C LEU A 238 -4.63 -7.74 17.38
N GLY A 239 -4.53 -8.26 16.16
CA GLY A 239 -5.21 -9.51 15.78
C GLY A 239 -4.60 -10.79 16.32
N MET A 240 -3.39 -10.72 16.87
CA MET A 240 -2.84 -11.80 17.70
C MET A 240 -3.36 -11.77 19.14
N ARG A 241 -3.79 -10.60 19.64
CA ARG A 241 -4.22 -10.38 21.03
C ARG A 241 -5.73 -10.44 21.23
N PHE A 242 -6.50 -9.90 20.29
CA PHE A 242 -7.95 -9.70 20.41
C PHE A 242 -8.75 -10.64 19.50
N SER A 243 -10.05 -10.78 19.80
CA SER A 243 -10.95 -11.64 19.04
C SER A 243 -11.16 -11.15 17.61
N SER A 244 -11.52 -12.05 16.68
CA SER A 244 -11.81 -11.67 15.29
C SER A 244 -12.88 -10.58 15.21
N ASN A 245 -13.92 -10.62 16.06
CA ASN A 245 -14.95 -9.59 16.12
C ASN A 245 -14.38 -8.20 16.40
N GLU A 246 -13.57 -8.06 17.46
CA GLU A 246 -12.95 -6.78 17.81
C GLU A 246 -12.00 -6.27 16.72
N ILE A 247 -11.31 -7.18 16.02
CA ILE A 247 -10.47 -6.84 14.87
C ILE A 247 -11.29 -6.39 13.67
N GLY A 248 -12.49 -6.92 13.46
CA GLY A 248 -13.40 -6.41 12.44
C GLY A 248 -13.83 -4.98 12.74
N VAL A 249 -14.12 -4.69 14.00
CA VAL A 249 -14.47 -3.34 14.48
C VAL A 249 -13.30 -2.36 14.29
N TYR A 250 -12.10 -2.72 14.74
CA TYR A 250 -10.89 -1.92 14.53
C TYR A 250 -10.55 -1.75 13.04
N GLY A 251 -10.61 -2.84 12.28
CA GLY A 251 -10.32 -2.87 10.84
C GLY A 251 -11.24 -1.97 10.04
N THR A 252 -12.51 -1.87 10.45
CA THR A 252 -13.49 -0.95 9.85
C THR A 252 -13.07 0.50 10.05
N ALA A 253 -12.76 0.90 11.29
CA ALA A 253 -12.27 2.24 11.59
C ALA A 253 -10.96 2.54 10.83
N ASN A 254 -9.99 1.62 10.87
CA ASN A 254 -8.71 1.76 10.20
C ASN A 254 -8.84 1.89 8.68
N THR A 255 -9.75 1.11 8.06
CA THR A 255 -10.02 1.17 6.61
C THR A 255 -10.63 2.50 6.23
N MET A 256 -11.62 3.00 6.98
CA MET A 256 -12.22 4.32 6.74
C MET A 256 -11.20 5.45 6.88
N THR A 257 -10.39 5.44 7.95
CA THR A 257 -9.30 6.40 8.12
C THR A 257 -8.32 6.34 6.94
N SER A 258 -7.93 5.12 6.52
CA SER A 258 -7.00 4.92 5.40
C SER A 258 -7.57 5.41 4.06
N MET A 259 -8.87 5.27 3.82
CA MET A 259 -9.53 5.81 2.63
C MET A 259 -9.45 7.34 2.60
N CYS A 260 -9.72 8.01 3.71
CA CYS A 260 -9.58 9.48 3.81
C CYS A 260 -8.13 9.92 3.53
N ARG A 261 -7.14 9.22 4.12
CA ARG A 261 -5.72 9.54 3.94
C ARG A 261 -5.24 9.33 2.50
N GLN A 262 -5.73 8.28 1.84
CA GLN A 262 -5.36 7.97 0.45
C GLN A 262 -5.75 9.07 -0.54
N LEU A 263 -6.85 9.80 -0.27
CA LEU A 263 -7.26 10.95 -1.08
C LEU A 263 -6.28 12.13 -1.02
N LEU A 264 -5.45 12.20 0.02
CA LEU A 264 -4.47 13.27 0.21
C LEU A 264 -3.15 13.01 -0.52
N SER A 265 -2.78 11.75 -0.73
CA SER A 265 -1.50 11.38 -1.34
C SER A 265 -1.27 11.92 -2.78
N PRO A 266 -2.27 11.98 -3.69
CA PRO A 266 -2.07 12.49 -5.04
C PRO A 266 -1.67 13.97 -5.08
N ILE A 267 -2.05 14.75 -4.06
CA ILE A 267 -1.65 16.16 -3.95
C ILE A 267 -0.13 16.23 -3.87
N SER A 268 0.48 15.47 -2.95
CA SER A 268 1.93 15.38 -2.78
C SER A 268 2.63 14.87 -4.04
N ASP A 269 2.11 13.80 -4.64
CA ASP A 269 2.70 13.21 -5.85
C ASP A 269 2.70 14.18 -7.04
N SER A 270 1.65 14.99 -7.17
CA SER A 270 1.49 15.94 -8.28
C SER A 270 2.42 17.14 -8.19
N ILE A 271 2.67 17.63 -6.99
CA ILE A 271 3.51 18.82 -6.81
C ILE A 271 5.00 18.47 -6.76
N TYR A 272 5.37 17.23 -6.46
CA TYR A 272 6.77 16.86 -6.28
C TYR A 272 7.68 17.22 -7.47
N PRO A 273 7.35 16.85 -8.73
CA PRO A 273 8.17 17.22 -9.89
C PRO A 273 8.30 18.74 -10.07
N TYR A 274 7.20 19.48 -9.85
CA TYR A 274 7.19 20.94 -9.94
C TYR A 274 8.08 21.59 -8.86
N MET A 275 8.03 21.06 -7.63
CA MET A 275 8.85 21.53 -6.52
C MET A 275 10.34 21.33 -6.75
N VAL A 276 10.75 20.16 -7.26
CA VAL A 276 12.17 19.88 -7.56
C VAL A 276 12.73 20.85 -8.61
N GLN A 277 11.93 21.23 -9.60
CA GLN A 277 12.38 22.12 -10.67
C GLN A 277 12.31 23.61 -10.30
N LYS A 278 11.25 24.05 -9.62
CA LYS A 278 10.95 25.46 -9.40
C LYS A 278 11.20 25.95 -7.98
N LYS A 279 11.42 25.04 -7.02
CA LYS A 279 11.60 25.34 -5.59
C LYS A 279 10.56 26.33 -5.05
N ASN A 280 9.32 26.25 -5.52
CA ASN A 280 8.27 27.23 -5.21
C ASN A 280 7.61 26.93 -3.85
N TYR A 281 8.30 27.27 -2.75
CA TYR A 281 7.80 27.02 -1.40
C TYR A 281 6.52 27.82 -1.05
N LYS A 282 6.26 28.93 -1.75
CA LYS A 282 5.00 29.70 -1.61
C LYS A 282 3.78 28.87 -2.05
N LEU A 283 3.93 28.01 -3.07
CA LEU A 283 2.87 27.09 -3.49
C LEU A 283 2.53 26.10 -2.39
N VAL A 284 3.53 25.48 -1.75
CA VAL A 284 3.30 24.53 -0.64
C VAL A 284 2.60 25.21 0.53
N LYS A 285 3.05 26.43 0.91
CA LYS A 285 2.37 27.24 1.92
C LYS A 285 0.92 27.54 1.54
N LYS A 286 0.65 27.90 0.28
CA LYS A 286 -0.70 28.17 -0.22
C LYS A 286 -1.58 26.91 -0.18
N ILE A 287 -1.05 25.75 -0.57
CA ILE A 287 -1.76 24.46 -0.50
C ILE A 287 -2.15 24.16 0.95
N LEU A 288 -1.22 24.25 1.90
CA LEU A 288 -1.50 24.03 3.32
C LEU A 288 -2.54 25.02 3.85
N LEU A 289 -2.39 26.32 3.57
CA LEU A 289 -3.33 27.34 4.05
C LEU A 289 -4.75 27.20 3.49
N ILE A 290 -4.93 26.57 2.32
CA ILE A 290 -6.25 26.36 1.71
C ILE A 290 -6.82 24.99 2.10
N LEU A 291 -6.04 23.92 1.95
CA LEU A 291 -6.55 22.55 2.11
C LEU A 291 -6.55 22.08 3.56
N GLU A 292 -5.59 22.49 4.38
CA GLU A 292 -5.52 22.04 5.77
C GLU A 292 -6.75 22.47 6.59
N PRO A 293 -7.24 23.73 6.50
CA PRO A 293 -8.50 24.10 7.15
C PRO A 293 -9.70 23.28 6.65
N ILE A 294 -9.77 22.97 5.36
CA ILE A 294 -10.83 22.12 4.78
C ILE A 294 -10.76 20.70 5.37
N ILE A 295 -9.55 20.14 5.50
CA ILE A 295 -9.33 18.82 6.12
C ILE A 295 -9.73 18.85 7.59
N ILE A 296 -9.34 19.89 8.35
CA ILE A 296 -9.70 20.04 9.75
C ILE A 296 -11.22 20.14 9.92
N VAL A 297 -11.89 20.99 9.14
CA VAL A 297 -13.36 21.11 9.16
C VAL A 297 -14.01 19.78 8.78
N GLY A 298 -13.51 19.11 7.74
CA GLY A 298 -13.99 17.77 7.33
C GLY A 298 -13.80 16.73 8.44
N CYS A 299 -12.69 16.79 9.19
CA CYS A 299 -12.42 15.92 10.33
C CYS A 299 -13.34 16.22 11.53
N ILE A 300 -13.65 17.49 11.79
CA ILE A 300 -14.64 17.88 12.81
C ILE A 300 -16.02 17.35 12.43
N ILE A 301 -16.44 17.54 11.18
CA ILE A 301 -17.70 16.99 10.66
C ILE A 301 -17.69 15.47 10.82
N LEU A 302 -16.63 14.79 10.38
CA LEU A 302 -16.46 13.35 10.49
C LEU A 302 -16.60 12.86 11.94
N TYR A 303 -16.04 13.58 12.91
CA TYR A 303 -16.13 13.23 14.34
C TYR A 303 -17.59 13.18 14.82
N PHE A 304 -18.40 14.17 14.44
CA PHE A 304 -19.81 14.24 14.82
C PHE A 304 -20.68 13.26 14.04
N ILE A 305 -20.45 13.10 12.74
CA ILE A 305 -21.24 12.18 11.90
C ILE A 305 -20.80 10.72 12.01
N ALA A 306 -19.66 10.42 12.65
CA ALA A 306 -19.11 9.06 12.76
C ALA A 306 -20.13 7.99 13.19
N PRO A 307 -21.02 8.20 14.19
CA PRO A 307 -22.05 7.22 14.55
C PRO A 307 -22.99 6.90 13.38
N TRP A 308 -23.52 7.94 12.72
CA TRP A 308 -24.40 7.76 11.57
C TRP A 308 -23.65 7.13 10.39
N LEU A 309 -22.44 7.62 10.10
CA LEU A 309 -21.64 7.18 8.96
C LEU A 309 -21.26 5.69 9.08
N ILE A 310 -20.82 5.24 10.25
CA ILE A 310 -20.46 3.84 10.45
C ILE A 310 -21.67 2.93 10.29
N VAL A 311 -22.81 3.28 10.86
CA VAL A 311 -24.05 2.49 10.70
C VAL A 311 -24.52 2.51 9.24
N PHE A 312 -24.43 3.67 8.57
CA PHE A 312 -24.82 3.84 7.18
C PHE A 312 -23.85 3.20 6.18
N VAL A 313 -22.58 2.99 6.53
CA VAL A 313 -21.60 2.40 5.60
C VAL A 313 -21.38 0.92 5.90
N CYS A 314 -21.28 0.54 7.17
CA CYS A 314 -20.83 -0.79 7.58
C CYS A 314 -21.95 -1.62 8.21
N GLY A 315 -22.99 -0.97 8.74
CA GLY A 315 -24.09 -1.63 9.47
C GLY A 315 -24.02 -1.42 10.97
N LYS A 316 -25.12 -1.73 11.66
CA LYS A 316 -25.31 -1.44 13.10
C LYS A 316 -24.33 -2.18 14.01
N GLU A 317 -23.92 -3.40 13.63
CA GLU A 317 -22.97 -4.23 14.39
C GLU A 317 -21.62 -3.52 14.62
N TYR A 318 -21.23 -2.62 13.72
CA TYR A 318 -19.97 -1.88 13.81
C TYR A 318 -20.05 -0.62 14.67
N SER A 319 -21.11 -0.39 15.44
CA SER A 319 -21.25 0.82 16.27
C SER A 319 -20.06 1.05 17.23
N ASN A 320 -19.41 -0.04 17.68
CA ASN A 320 -18.20 0.02 18.51
C ASN A 320 -16.96 0.57 17.77
N ALA A 321 -17.00 0.72 16.44
CA ALA A 321 -15.92 1.30 15.66
C ALA A 321 -15.90 2.84 15.77
N VAL A 322 -16.99 3.47 16.24
CA VAL A 322 -17.12 4.92 16.38
C VAL A 322 -16.03 5.53 17.27
N PRO A 323 -15.81 5.07 18.52
CA PRO A 323 -14.74 5.62 19.35
C PRO A 323 -13.35 5.40 18.74
N ILE A 324 -13.12 4.27 18.06
CA ILE A 324 -11.85 3.97 17.40
C ILE A 324 -11.62 4.93 16.22
N LEU A 325 -12.63 5.12 15.36
CA LEU A 325 -12.55 6.05 14.24
C LEU A 325 -12.28 7.48 14.74
N ARG A 326 -12.98 7.92 15.79
CA ARG A 326 -12.75 9.23 16.42
C ARG A 326 -11.32 9.38 16.94
N CYS A 327 -10.76 8.33 17.54
CA CYS A 327 -9.36 8.31 17.98
C CYS A 327 -8.36 8.40 16.81
N MET A 328 -8.73 7.87 15.63
CA MET A 328 -7.88 7.89 14.44
C MET A 328 -8.00 9.17 13.58
N ILE A 329 -9.00 10.04 13.82
CA ILE A 329 -9.18 11.29 13.06
C ILE A 329 -7.93 12.19 13.05
N PRO A 330 -7.18 12.38 14.16
CA PRO A 330 -5.93 13.17 14.14
C PRO A 330 -4.88 12.68 13.14
N LEU A 331 -4.88 11.38 12.79
CA LEU A 331 -4.01 10.82 11.74
C LEU A 331 -4.32 11.39 10.35
N ILE A 332 -5.58 11.73 10.09
CA ILE A 332 -6.01 12.30 8.80
C ILE A 332 -5.44 13.72 8.67
N ILE A 333 -5.57 14.52 9.74
CA ILE A 333 -5.09 15.92 9.79
C ILE A 333 -3.58 15.95 9.53
N ILE A 334 -2.79 15.16 10.26
CA ILE A 334 -1.33 15.20 10.13
C ILE A 334 -0.79 14.64 8.80
N SER A 335 -1.62 13.92 8.04
CA SER A 335 -1.16 13.23 6.83
C SER A 335 -0.72 14.19 5.72
N LEU A 336 -1.50 15.25 5.42
CA LEU A 336 -1.16 16.16 4.33
C LEU A 336 0.17 16.91 4.59
N PRO A 337 0.39 17.54 5.76
CA PRO A 337 1.68 18.16 6.08
C PRO A 337 2.82 17.16 6.01
N THR A 338 2.66 15.97 6.58
CA THR A 338 3.69 14.92 6.56
C THR A 338 4.08 14.52 5.14
N TYR A 339 3.10 14.41 4.22
CA TYR A 339 3.36 14.12 2.81
C TYR A 339 4.09 15.27 2.11
N LEU A 340 3.63 16.52 2.27
CA LEU A 340 4.21 17.69 1.60
C LEU A 340 5.66 17.97 2.03
N PHE A 341 5.94 17.90 3.34
CA PHE A 341 7.31 18.08 3.86
C PHE A 341 8.23 16.88 3.62
N GLY A 342 7.70 15.77 3.09
CA GLY A 342 8.49 14.62 2.63
C GLY A 342 9.16 14.90 1.28
N TYR A 343 8.87 14.06 0.29
CA TYR A 343 9.50 14.14 -1.03
C TYR A 343 9.35 15.52 -1.73
N PRO A 344 8.17 16.19 -1.73
CA PRO A 344 8.02 17.48 -2.38
C PRO A 344 9.01 18.56 -1.91
N VAL A 345 9.05 18.84 -0.61
CA VAL A 345 9.90 19.93 -0.09
C VAL A 345 11.33 19.48 0.14
N LEU A 346 11.58 18.36 0.83
CA LEU A 346 12.95 17.90 1.09
C LEU A 346 13.66 17.48 -0.20
N GLY A 347 12.93 16.92 -1.17
CA GLY A 347 13.49 16.63 -2.48
C GLY A 347 13.88 17.89 -3.25
N ALA A 348 13.08 18.95 -3.18
CA ALA A 348 13.44 20.26 -3.77
C ALA A 348 14.67 20.89 -3.11
N LEU A 349 14.86 20.67 -1.81
CA LEU A 349 16.04 21.09 -1.05
C LEU A 349 17.24 20.15 -1.22
N GLY A 350 17.12 19.07 -2.00
CA GLY A 350 18.18 18.09 -2.24
C GLY A 350 18.45 17.12 -1.08
N ASP A 351 17.59 17.06 -0.06
CA ASP A 351 17.76 16.24 1.15
C ASP A 351 16.79 15.04 1.21
N LEU A 352 16.82 14.20 0.17
CA LEU A 352 16.08 12.94 0.15
C LEU A 352 16.53 11.97 1.25
N ARG A 353 17.75 12.14 1.77
CA ARG A 353 18.27 11.35 2.90
C ARG A 353 17.41 11.56 4.13
N MET A 354 17.07 12.80 4.49
CA MET A 354 16.21 13.08 5.63
C MET A 354 14.76 12.62 5.43
N ALA A 355 14.24 12.64 4.19
CA ALA A 355 12.91 12.11 3.88
C ALA A 355 12.81 10.61 4.20
N ASN A 356 13.86 9.84 3.90
CA ASN A 356 13.94 8.40 4.20
C ASN A 356 14.31 8.13 5.67
N LEU A 357 15.30 8.85 6.20
CA LEU A 357 15.76 8.66 7.59
C LEU A 357 14.64 8.95 8.59
N SER A 358 13.81 9.97 8.35
CA SER A 358 12.66 10.26 9.21
C SER A 358 11.68 9.08 9.30
N VAL A 359 11.44 8.35 8.21
CA VAL A 359 10.60 7.14 8.21
C VAL A 359 11.25 6.02 9.01
N MET A 360 12.56 5.80 8.84
CA MET A 360 13.29 4.77 9.59
C MET A 360 13.30 5.05 11.09
N ILE A 361 13.51 6.31 11.49
CA ILE A 361 13.42 6.74 12.89
C ILE A 361 12.00 6.52 13.41
N GLY A 362 10.98 6.91 12.64
CA GLY A 362 9.58 6.67 12.98
C GLY A 362 9.29 5.18 13.20
N ALA A 363 9.74 4.30 12.30
CA ALA A 363 9.58 2.86 12.42
C ALA A 363 10.25 2.30 13.70
N GLY A 364 11.48 2.74 14.01
CA GLY A 364 12.18 2.34 15.22
C GLY A 364 11.45 2.77 16.50
N ILE A 365 11.05 4.04 16.57
CA ILE A 365 10.26 4.57 17.70
C ILE A 365 8.93 3.82 17.84
N HIS A 366 8.28 3.49 16.72
CA HIS A 366 7.03 2.77 16.73
C HIS A 366 7.18 1.35 17.29
N ILE A 367 8.22 0.61 16.88
CA ILE A 367 8.53 -0.72 17.43
C ILE A 367 8.77 -0.63 18.93
N ILE A 368 9.61 0.32 19.37
CA ILE A 368 9.89 0.52 20.80
C ILE A 368 8.60 0.82 21.56
N GLY A 369 7.77 1.71 21.03
CA GLY A 369 6.47 2.05 21.62
C GLY A 369 5.54 0.85 21.71
N LEU A 370 5.46 0.01 20.67
CA LEU A 370 4.65 -1.21 20.66
C LEU A 370 5.16 -2.23 21.69
N LEU A 371 6.49 -2.40 21.82
CA LEU A 371 7.09 -3.28 22.82
C LEU A 371 6.81 -2.78 24.25
N ILE A 372 6.89 -1.47 24.49
CA ILE A 372 6.53 -0.86 25.77
C ILE A 372 5.05 -1.10 26.07
N LEU A 373 4.16 -0.78 25.13
CA LEU A 373 2.71 -0.99 25.30
C LEU A 373 2.37 -2.45 25.55
N TYR A 374 3.06 -3.39 24.89
CA TYR A 374 2.91 -4.81 25.14
C TYR A 374 3.40 -5.19 26.54
N GLY A 375 4.58 -4.71 26.96
CA GLY A 375 5.17 -5.03 28.26
C GLY A 375 4.41 -4.49 29.46
N ILE A 376 3.71 -3.36 29.32
CA ILE A 376 2.84 -2.78 30.37
C ILE A 376 1.37 -3.21 30.25
N ASP A 377 1.07 -4.15 29.34
CA ASP A 377 -0.27 -4.67 29.04
C ASP A 377 -1.30 -3.65 28.50
N CYS A 378 -0.85 -2.47 28.08
CA CYS A 378 -1.69 -1.39 27.54
C CYS A 378 -1.86 -1.45 26.03
N LEU A 379 -1.57 -2.56 25.35
CA LEU A 379 -1.78 -2.69 23.90
C LEU A 379 -3.27 -2.88 23.59
N ASN A 380 -3.94 -1.82 23.11
CA ASN A 380 -5.38 -1.81 22.85
C ASN A 380 -5.77 -0.87 21.69
N PHE A 381 -7.07 -0.79 21.38
CA PHE A 381 -7.62 -0.03 20.26
C PHE A 381 -7.57 1.50 20.38
N VAL A 382 -7.05 2.03 21.50
CA VAL A 382 -6.87 3.47 21.73
C VAL A 382 -5.38 3.82 21.76
N THR A 383 -4.58 3.06 22.51
CA THR A 383 -3.15 3.32 22.69
C THR A 383 -2.35 3.09 21.40
N VAL A 384 -2.75 2.11 20.58
CA VAL A 384 -2.09 1.82 19.31
C VAL A 384 -2.28 2.98 18.31
N PRO A 385 -3.52 3.45 17.99
CA PRO A 385 -3.70 4.66 17.19
C PRO A 385 -3.01 5.91 17.74
N LEU A 386 -3.02 6.10 19.07
CA LEU A 386 -2.33 7.23 19.70
C LEU A 386 -0.81 7.14 19.47
N LEU A 387 -0.22 5.96 19.61
CA LEU A 387 1.18 5.73 19.30
C LEU A 387 1.49 5.98 17.81
N THR A 388 0.60 5.57 16.90
CA THR A 388 0.72 5.89 15.47
C THR A 388 0.72 7.40 15.26
N PHE A 389 -0.15 8.14 15.93
CA PHE A 389 -0.21 9.60 15.82
C PHE A 389 1.09 10.24 16.34
N CYS A 390 1.57 9.84 17.52
CA CYS A 390 2.83 10.32 18.07
C CYS A 390 4.01 10.02 17.12
N THR A 391 4.02 8.83 16.51
CA THR A 391 5.05 8.43 15.54
C THR A 391 5.02 9.34 14.31
N GLU A 392 3.85 9.53 13.70
CA GLU A 392 3.72 10.41 12.54
C GLU A 392 4.03 11.87 12.87
N PHE A 393 3.69 12.33 14.07
CA PHE A 393 4.04 13.67 14.54
C PHE A 393 5.54 13.87 14.69
N ILE A 394 6.26 12.86 15.19
CA ILE A 394 7.73 12.89 15.23
C ILE A 394 8.30 12.92 13.80
N VAL A 395 7.80 12.10 12.88
CA VAL A 395 8.23 12.09 11.48
C VAL A 395 8.02 13.46 10.84
N PHE A 396 6.84 14.05 11.03
CA PHE A 396 6.51 15.41 10.58
C PHE A 396 7.47 16.44 11.18
N SER A 397 7.68 16.40 12.49
CA SER A 397 8.53 17.37 13.21
C SER A 397 9.98 17.32 12.74
N LEU A 398 10.53 16.11 12.53
CA LEU A 398 11.89 15.93 11.98
C LEU A 398 12.02 16.55 10.58
N ARG A 399 11.03 16.32 9.72
CA ARG A 399 11.00 16.89 8.36
C ARG A 399 10.87 18.40 8.39
N PHE A 400 9.91 18.92 9.17
CA PHE A 400 9.66 20.35 9.31
C PHE A 400 10.90 21.10 9.84
N ASN A 401 11.51 20.62 10.94
CA ASN A 401 12.70 21.23 11.51
C ASN A 401 13.86 21.26 10.51
N ARG A 402 14.04 20.17 9.75
CA ARG A 402 15.08 20.12 8.72
C ARG A 402 14.82 21.11 7.60
N VAL A 403 13.59 21.21 7.13
CA VAL A 403 13.17 22.17 6.10
C VAL A 403 13.41 23.62 6.56
N VAL A 404 13.00 23.97 7.79
CA VAL A 404 13.24 25.31 8.34
C VAL A 404 14.74 25.63 8.41
N LYS A 405 15.56 24.68 8.85
CA LYS A 405 17.02 24.86 8.92
C LYS A 405 17.64 25.09 7.53
N LEU A 406 17.23 24.34 6.52
CA LEU A 406 17.75 24.47 5.15
C LEU A 406 17.28 25.77 4.49
N LEU A 407 16.02 26.18 4.69
CA LEU A 407 15.52 27.45 4.17
C LEU A 407 16.26 28.65 4.77
N ARG A 408 16.63 28.61 6.06
CA ARG A 408 17.47 29.64 6.69
C ARG A 408 18.93 29.66 6.22
N GLN A 409 19.35 28.68 5.43
CA GLN A 409 20.70 28.64 4.83
C GLN A 409 20.67 29.11 3.37
N GLU A 410 19.53 29.00 2.68
CA GLU A 410 19.34 29.53 1.31
C GLU A 410 19.01 31.04 1.29
N TYR A 411 18.53 31.61 2.41
CA TYR A 411 18.22 33.04 2.62
C TYR A 411 19.01 33.58 3.81
#